data_AF-A0A285UQS1-F1
#
_entry.id   AF-A0A285UQS1-F1
#
_cell.length_a   1.000
_cell.length_b   1.000
_cell.length_c   1.000
_cell.angle_alpha   90.00
_cell.angle_beta   90.00
_cell.angle_gamma   90.00
#
_symmetry.space_group_name_H-M   'P 1'
#
loop_
_entity.id
_entity.type
_entity.pdbx_description
1 polymer ?
#
loop_
_entity_poly.entity_id
_entity_poly.type
_entity_poly.pdbx_seq_one_letter_code
_entity_poly.pdbx_strand_id
1 'polypeptide(L)' 'MATTQDTMYEQVEVVIEKLRPFLLRDGGDCELVDVEDGIVKLRLLGACGTCPSSTITLKAGIERAMLEEVPGFVEVEQVF' A
#
# COMPACT_ATOMS: atom_id res chain seq x y z
N MET A 1 0.91 27.64 2.72
CA MET A 1 2.21 26.98 2.91
C MET A 1 1.94 25.51 2.72
N ALA A 2 2.48 24.94 1.64
CA ALA A 2 2.16 23.58 1.20
C ALA A 2 2.79 22.57 2.15
N THR A 3 1.94 21.79 2.82
CA THR A 3 2.35 20.71 3.71
C THR A 3 2.87 19.57 2.83
N THR A 4 4.18 19.32 2.85
CA THR A 4 4.84 18.24 2.08
C THR A 4 4.31 16.83 2.41
N GLN A 5 3.53 16.69 3.49
CA GLN A 5 2.89 15.42 3.90
C GLN A 5 1.61 15.11 3.11
N ASP A 6 0.88 16.13 2.64
CA ASP A 6 -0.42 15.98 1.98
C ASP A 6 -0.26 15.27 0.62
N THR A 7 0.79 15.65 -0.12
CA THR A 7 1.03 15.17 -1.49
C THR A 7 1.35 13.68 -1.54
N MET A 8 2.12 13.18 -0.58
CA MET A 8 2.49 11.76 -0.51
C MET A 8 1.28 10.90 -0.15
N TYR A 9 0.48 11.36 0.82
CA TYR A 9 -0.73 10.68 1.23
C TYR A 9 -1.74 10.60 0.08
N GLU A 10 -1.99 11.71 -0.62
CA GLU A 10 -2.85 11.73 -1.81
C GLU A 10 -2.34 10.80 -2.92
N GLN A 11 -1.02 10.79 -3.20
CA GLN A 11 -0.44 9.91 -4.20
C GLN A 11 -0.68 8.44 -3.84
N VAL A 12 -0.38 8.06 -2.60
CA VAL A 12 -0.56 6.70 -2.08
C VAL A 12 -2.05 6.32 -2.12
N GLU A 13 -2.95 7.21 -1.73
CA GLU A 13 -4.40 6.98 -1.75
C GLU A 13 -4.90 6.70 -3.18
N VAL A 14 -4.48 7.51 -4.16
CA VAL A 14 -4.85 7.30 -5.58
C VAL A 14 -4.33 5.95 -6.09
N VAL A 15 -3.11 5.56 -5.72
CA VAL A 15 -2.53 4.25 -6.08
C VAL A 15 -3.33 3.12 -5.46
N ILE A 16 -3.67 3.22 -4.17
CA ILE A 16 -4.47 2.23 -3.45
C ILE A 16 -5.87 2.12 -4.06
N GLU A 17 -6.52 3.23 -4.40
CA GLU A 17 -7.84 3.20 -5.05
C GLU A 17 -7.80 2.52 -6.42
N LYS A 18 -6.72 2.71 -7.20
CA LYS A 18 -6.52 1.97 -8.46
C LYS A 18 -6.26 0.48 -8.23
N LEU A 19 -5.53 0.13 -7.18
CA LEU A 19 -5.18 -1.25 -6.85
C LEU A 19 -6.33 -1.99 -6.17
N ARG A 20 -7.21 -1.31 -5.44
CA ARG A 20 -8.38 -1.86 -4.73
C ARG A 20 -9.18 -2.87 -5.56
N PRO A 21 -9.65 -2.56 -6.79
CA PRO A 21 -10.39 -3.53 -7.59
C PRO A 21 -9.54 -4.75 -8.02
N PHE A 22 -8.21 -4.63 -8.13
CA PHE A 22 -7.32 -5.76 -8.40
C PHE A 22 -7.10 -6.60 -7.13
N LEU A 23 -6.89 -5.96 -5.99
CA LEU A 23 -6.76 -6.61 -4.68
C LEU A 23 -8.03 -7.39 -4.33
N LEU A 24 -9.20 -6.75 -4.49
CA LEU A 24 -10.52 -7.37 -4.27
C LEU A 24 -10.75 -8.58 -5.19
N ARG A 25 -10.26 -8.54 -6.44
CA ARG A 25 -10.29 -9.69 -7.37
C ARG A 25 -9.42 -10.84 -6.90
N ASP A 26 -8.27 -10.55 -6.29
CA ASP A 26 -7.38 -11.53 -5.67
C ASP A 26 -7.92 -12.04 -4.31
N GLY A 27 -9.02 -11.48 -3.81
CA GLY A 27 -9.60 -11.80 -2.50
C GLY A 27 -8.88 -11.12 -1.33
N GLY A 28 -8.11 -10.08 -1.63
CA GLY A 28 -7.45 -9.18 -0.68
C GLY A 28 -8.03 -7.76 -0.73
N ASP A 29 -7.52 -6.92 0.14
CA ASP A 29 -7.85 -5.50 0.28
C ASP A 29 -6.69 -4.87 1.08
N CYS A 30 -6.56 -3.55 1.03
CA CYS A 30 -5.58 -2.83 1.83
C CYS A 30 -6.11 -1.46 2.22
N GLU A 31 -5.74 -1.02 3.41
CA GLU A 31 -6.12 0.27 3.97
C GLU A 31 -4.86 1.05 4.33
N LEU A 32 -4.83 2.31 3.89
CA LEU A 32 -3.78 3.24 4.28
C LEU A 32 -3.97 3.62 5.74
N VAL A 33 -2.98 3.34 6.58
CA VAL A 33 -3.03 3.68 8.00
C VAL A 33 -2.28 4.97 8.26
N ASP A 34 -1.08 5.08 7.70
CA ASP A 34 -0.18 6.19 8.00
C ASP A 34 0.95 6.30 6.96
N VAL A 35 1.54 7.48 6.82
CA VAL A 35 2.71 7.71 5.97
C VAL A 35 3.72 8.58 6.72
N GLU A 36 4.88 8.01 7.05
CA GLU A 36 5.94 8.71 7.79
C GLU A 36 7.29 8.54 7.09
N ASP A 37 7.96 9.64 6.75
CA ASP A 37 9.33 9.66 6.20
C ASP A 37 9.56 8.73 4.99
N GLY A 38 8.53 8.53 4.16
CA GLY A 38 8.57 7.62 3.00
C GLY A 38 8.26 6.16 3.34
N ILE A 39 7.99 5.84 4.60
CA ILE A 39 7.45 4.56 5.05
C ILE A 39 5.92 4.64 5.01
N VAL A 40 5.31 3.78 4.19
CA VAL A 40 3.86 3.71 4.05
C VAL A 40 3.34 2.55 4.89
N LYS A 41 2.57 2.87 5.94
CA LYS A 41 1.93 1.87 6.80
C LYS A 41 0.59 1.46 6.18
N LEU A 42 0.51 0.21 5.77
CA LEU A 42 -0.68 -0.36 5.17
C LEU A 42 -1.21 -1.50 6.02
N ARG A 43 -2.52 -1.53 6.21
CA ARG A 43 -3.22 -2.67 6.78
C ARG A 43 -3.75 -3.52 5.64
N LEU A 44 -3.15 -4.68 5.41
CA LEU A 44 -3.68 -5.65 4.45
C LEU A 44 -4.89 -6.37 5.06
N LEU A 45 -6.05 -6.27 4.41
CA LEU A 45 -7.32 -6.83 4.82
C LEU A 45 -7.73 -7.91 3.82
N GLY A 46 -7.87 -9.19 4.18
CA GLY A 46 -8.42 -10.17 3.23
C GLY A 46 -8.06 -11.63 3.43
N ALA A 47 -8.59 -12.47 2.54
CA ALA A 47 -8.65 -13.93 2.67
C ALA A 47 -7.29 -14.63 2.60
N CYS A 48 -6.22 -13.93 2.20
CA CYS A 48 -4.86 -14.47 2.26
C CYS A 48 -4.25 -14.56 3.67
N GLY A 49 -4.98 -14.19 4.73
CA GLY A 49 -4.54 -14.39 6.11
C GLY A 49 -4.23 -15.85 6.49
N THR A 50 -4.69 -16.83 5.72
CA THR A 50 -4.43 -18.26 5.97
C THR A 50 -3.25 -18.85 5.17
N CYS A 51 -2.64 -18.10 4.23
CA CYS A 51 -1.55 -18.59 3.40
C CYS A 51 -0.37 -17.58 3.35
N PRO A 52 0.68 -17.75 4.18
CA PRO A 52 1.77 -16.78 4.29
C PRO A 52 2.54 -16.58 2.96
N SER A 53 2.52 -17.56 2.05
CA SER A 53 3.14 -17.43 0.72
C SER A 53 2.45 -16.42 -0.20
N SER A 54 1.12 -16.27 -0.10
CA SER A 54 0.38 -15.38 -0.99
C SER A 54 0.49 -13.91 -0.56
N THR A 55 0.55 -13.65 0.75
CA THR A 55 0.76 -12.30 1.30
C THR A 55 2.08 -11.69 0.86
N ILE A 56 3.16 -12.47 0.81
CA ILE A 56 4.49 -12.01 0.37
C ILE A 56 4.45 -11.56 -1.09
N THR A 57 3.73 -12.30 -1.95
CA THR A 57 3.65 -11.99 -3.38
C THR A 57 2.81 -10.75 -3.63
N LEU A 58 1.71 -10.59 -2.88
CA LEU A 58 0.84 -9.41 -2.95
C LEU A 58 1.59 -8.15 -2.47
N LYS A 59 2.28 -8.23 -1.32
CA LYS A 59 3.08 -7.13 -0.74
C LYS A 59 4.14 -6.65 -1.74
N ALA A 60 4.88 -7.59 -2.35
CA ALA A 60 5.91 -7.26 -3.33
C ALA A 60 5.35 -6.56 -4.59
N GLY A 61 4.11 -6.89 -5.00
CA GLY A 61 3.43 -6.22 -6.10
C GLY A 61 3.05 -4.77 -5.75
N ILE A 62 2.52 -4.55 -4.54
CA ILE A 62 2.14 -3.22 -4.05
C ILE A 62 3.38 -2.34 -3.85
N GLU A 63 4.45 -2.86 -3.23
CA GLU A 63 5.72 -2.13 -3.07
C GLU A 63 6.28 -1.66 -4.41
N ARG A 64 6.26 -2.51 -5.44
CA ARG A 64 6.73 -2.13 -6.78
C ARG A 64 5.90 -0.99 -7.38
N ALA A 65 4.58 -1.10 -7.30
CA ALA A 65 3.68 -0.05 -7.80
C ALA A 65 3.91 1.28 -7.04
N MET A 66 4.06 1.22 -5.72
CA MET A 66 4.36 2.41 -4.91
C MET A 66 5.72 3.01 -5.25
N LEU A 67 6.75 2.20 -5.47
CA LEU A 67 8.08 2.70 -5.80
C LEU A 67 8.13 3.37 -7.19
N GLU A 68 7.25 2.97 -8.12
CA GLU A 68 7.09 3.62 -9.44
C GLU A 68 6.19 4.87 -9.40
N GLU A 69 5.06 4.82 -8.67
CA GLU A 69 4.09 5.93 -8.64
C GLU A 69 4.37 7.00 -7.57
N VAL A 70 5.12 6.67 -6.50
CA VAL A 70 5.33 7.54 -5.33
C VAL A 70 6.82 7.91 -5.18
N PRO A 71 7.23 9.11 -5.63
CA PRO A 71 8.62 9.55 -5.52
C PRO A 71 9.00 9.81 -4.05
N GLY A 72 10.03 9.11 -3.55
CA GLY A 72 10.47 9.18 -2.17
C GLY A 72 9.92 8.06 -1.27
N PHE A 73 9.24 7.08 -1.87
CA PHE A 73 8.88 5.83 -1.18
C PHE A 73 10.13 5.06 -0.75
N VAL A 74 10.12 4.58 0.50
CA VAL A 74 11.21 3.82 1.12
C VAL A 74 10.80 2.36 1.28
N GLU A 75 9.70 2.11 1.99
CA GLU A 75 9.22 0.77 2.29
C GLU A 75 7.71 0.76 2.61
N VAL A 76 7.05 -0.38 2.36
CA VAL A 76 5.71 -0.67 2.90
C VAL A 76 5.86 -1.44 4.20
N GLU A 77 5.35 -0.85 5.27
CA GLU A 77 5.19 -1.52 6.55
C GLU A 77 3.78 -2.10 6.65
N GLN A 78 3.68 -3.42 6.77
CA GLN A 78 2.39 -4.07 7.00
C GLN A 78 2.06 -4.00 8.49
N VAL A 79 0.98 -3.31 8.83
CA VAL A 79 0.42 -3.31 10.18
C VAL A 79 -0.74 -4.30 10.28
N PHE A 80 -0.75 -5.11 11.34
CA PHE A 80 -1.79 -6.12 11.62
C PHE A 80 -2.86 -5.51 12.54
#